data_AF-A0A8T5JG32-F1
#
_entry.id   AF-A0A8T5JG32-F1
#
_cell.length_a   1.000
_cell.length_b   1.000
_cell.length_c   1.000
_cell.angle_alpha   90.00
_cell.angle_beta   90.00
_cell.angle_gamma   90.00
#
_symmetry.space_group_name_H-M   'P 1'
#
loop_
_entity.id
_entity.type
_entity.pdbx_description
1 polymer ?
#
loop_
_entity_poly.entity_id
_entity_poly.type
_entity_poly.pdbx_seq_one_letter_code
_entity_poly.pdbx_strand_id
1 'polypeptide(L)'
;MEVQEVSMRDIVGYFLALFVFYEFFMVVPSQWIELLTAQLSTSALNALGLVSEYGIRYGFVWMTLTGGARPVLVYIIRECTAFHVWGIIMGLVLPLKGPVLTRKLKAVAFGGTFIFVMNITRIMVTVYLTGYDVPPFSWFFTNPTVETYHYPVSFAYGVVGIAVVVYLINEYILPELGDFLIVMPDALIFNLKNLRK
;
A
#
# COMPACT_ATOMS: atom_id res chain seq x y z
N MET A 1 -19.41 -4.36 19.33
CA MET A 1 -19.07 -5.80 19.22
C MET A 1 -18.42 -6.22 20.51
N GLU A 2 -18.87 -7.31 21.13
CA GLU A 2 -18.32 -7.79 22.41
C GLU A 2 -17.27 -8.89 22.21
N VAL A 3 -16.31 -9.00 23.13
CA VAL A 3 -15.21 -9.99 23.09
C VAL A 3 -15.74 -11.43 22.98
N GLN A 4 -16.89 -11.71 23.60
CA GLN A 4 -17.50 -13.04 23.65
C GLN A 4 -18.16 -13.46 22.32
N GLU A 5 -18.45 -12.50 21.43
CA GLU A 5 -19.08 -12.76 20.13
C GLU A 5 -18.06 -13.24 19.08
N VAL A 6 -16.77 -13.06 19.33
CA VAL A 6 -15.68 -13.41 18.42
C VAL A 6 -15.11 -14.78 18.78
N SER A 7 -15.48 -15.79 18.00
CA SER A 7 -14.99 -17.16 18.21
C SER A 7 -13.57 -17.36 17.66
N MET A 8 -12.83 -18.35 18.19
CA MET A 8 -11.51 -18.72 17.65
C MET A 8 -11.55 -19.06 16.15
N ARG A 9 -12.65 -19.68 15.68
CA ARG A 9 -12.85 -19.97 14.24
C ARG A 9 -12.88 -18.68 13.41
N ASP A 10 -13.44 -17.61 13.96
CA ASP A 10 -13.54 -16.32 13.28
C ASP A 10 -12.20 -15.62 13.21
N ILE A 11 -11.41 -15.70 14.28
CA ILE A 11 -10.04 -15.18 14.32
C ILE A 11 -9.17 -15.91 13.29
N VAL A 12 -9.22 -17.25 13.28
CA VAL A 12 -8.48 -18.06 12.29
C VAL A 12 -8.95 -17.75 10.88
N GLY A 13 -10.27 -17.66 10.65
CA GLY A 13 -10.84 -17.30 9.36
C GLY A 13 -10.40 -15.92 8.89
N TYR A 14 -10.29 -14.95 9.80
CA TYR A 14 -9.82 -13.59 9.52
C TYR A 14 -8.35 -13.58 9.09
N PHE A 15 -7.46 -14.21 9.86
CA PHE A 15 -6.04 -14.31 9.49
C PHE A 15 -5.82 -15.11 8.21
N LEU A 16 -6.58 -16.20 8.02
CA LEU A 16 -6.51 -16.99 6.80
C LEU A 16 -6.94 -16.17 5.58
N ALA A 17 -8.03 -15.40 5.69
CA ALA A 17 -8.47 -14.51 4.62
C ALA A 17 -7.38 -13.47 4.30
N LEU A 18 -6.79 -12.85 5.32
CA LEU A 18 -5.69 -11.90 5.14
C LEU A 18 -4.50 -12.53 4.40
N PHE A 19 -4.08 -13.73 4.81
CA PHE A 19 -3.02 -14.47 4.14
C PHE A 19 -3.37 -14.81 2.69
N VAL A 20 -4.56 -15.36 2.44
CA VAL A 20 -5.01 -15.76 1.10
C VAL A 20 -5.06 -14.56 0.17
N PHE A 21 -5.63 -13.42 0.60
CA PHE A 21 -5.66 -12.24 -0.25
C PHE A 21 -4.26 -11.68 -0.48
N TYR A 22 -3.41 -11.61 0.55
CA TYR A 22 -2.02 -11.18 0.38
C TYR A 22 -1.29 -12.03 -0.68
N GLU A 23 -1.29 -13.36 -0.53
CA GLU A 23 -0.63 -14.28 -1.46
C GLU A 23 -1.26 -14.27 -2.86
N PHE A 24 -2.58 -14.12 -2.97
CA PHE A 24 -3.24 -13.99 -4.27
C PHE A 24 -2.65 -12.83 -5.08
N PHE A 25 -2.48 -11.67 -4.44
CA PHE A 25 -1.88 -10.49 -5.09
C PHE A 25 -0.36 -10.61 -5.30
N MET A 26 0.33 -11.60 -4.72
CA MET A 26 1.73 -11.94 -5.04
C MET A 26 1.85 -12.75 -6.34
N VAL A 27 0.81 -13.47 -6.75
CA VAL A 27 0.86 -14.36 -7.92
C VAL A 27 0.19 -13.74 -9.15
N VAL A 28 -0.87 -12.95 -8.98
CA VAL A 28 -1.62 -12.37 -10.10
C VAL A 28 -0.72 -11.52 -11.01
N PRO A 29 -0.76 -11.67 -12.35
CA PRO A 29 0.06 -10.85 -13.24
C PRO A 29 -0.13 -9.34 -13.01
N SER A 30 0.97 -8.62 -12.77
CA SER A 30 0.97 -7.21 -12.34
C SER A 30 1.50 -6.22 -13.38
N GLN A 31 2.00 -6.67 -14.53
CA GLN A 31 2.63 -5.79 -15.52
C GLN A 31 1.71 -4.66 -16.01
N TRP A 32 0.39 -4.89 -16.08
CA TRP A 32 -0.59 -3.87 -16.45
C TRP A 32 -0.67 -2.73 -15.41
N ILE A 33 -0.62 -3.06 -14.11
CA ILE A 33 -0.67 -2.05 -13.05
C ILE A 33 0.71 -1.38 -12.89
N GLU A 34 1.79 -2.08 -13.17
CA GLU A 34 3.15 -1.51 -13.27
C GLU A 34 3.21 -0.45 -14.36
N LEU A 35 2.69 -0.77 -15.55
CA LEU A 35 2.62 0.17 -16.68
C LEU A 35 1.75 1.38 -16.35
N LEU A 36 0.57 1.15 -15.76
CA LEU A 36 -0.33 2.24 -15.36
C LEU A 36 0.34 3.15 -14.31
N THR A 37 1.04 2.56 -13.34
CA THR A 37 1.78 3.30 -12.30
C THR A 37 2.89 4.15 -12.91
N ALA A 38 3.69 3.59 -13.83
CA ALA A 38 4.75 4.31 -14.52
C ALA A 38 4.19 5.45 -15.38
N GLN A 39 3.10 5.19 -16.12
CA GLN A 39 2.43 6.18 -16.96
C GLN A 39 1.91 7.36 -16.12
N LEU A 40 1.14 7.10 -15.07
CA LEU A 40 0.57 8.15 -14.24
C LEU A 40 1.64 8.94 -13.47
N SER A 41 2.68 8.27 -12.97
CA SER A 41 3.80 8.93 -12.29
C SER A 41 4.56 9.84 -13.25
N THR A 42 4.83 9.36 -14.47
CA THR A 42 5.50 10.13 -15.53
C THR A 42 4.65 11.34 -15.96
N SER A 43 3.36 11.14 -16.22
CA SER A 43 2.44 12.22 -16.57
C SER A 43 2.37 13.28 -15.47
N ALA A 44 2.35 12.87 -14.20
CA ALA A 44 2.33 13.80 -13.08
C ALA A 44 3.66 14.56 -12.93
N LEU A 45 4.82 13.92 -13.13
CA LEU A 45 6.12 14.61 -13.16
C LEU A 45 6.20 15.61 -14.32
N ASN A 46 5.74 15.22 -15.51
CA ASN A 46 5.70 16.11 -16.68
C ASN A 46 4.77 17.31 -16.47
N ALA A 47 3.64 17.12 -15.80
CA ALA A 47 2.73 18.21 -15.42
C ALA A 47 3.37 19.21 -14.44
N LEU A 48 4.37 18.78 -13.67
CA LEU A 48 5.18 19.65 -12.80
C LEU A 48 6.35 20.33 -13.54
N GLY A 49 6.44 20.17 -14.87
CA GLY A 49 7.50 20.78 -15.69
C GLY A 49 8.81 19.99 -15.72
N LEU A 50 8.81 18.76 -15.22
CA LEU A 50 9.97 17.87 -15.28
C LEU A 50 9.96 17.08 -16.60
N VAL A 51 11.11 16.53 -17.01
CA VAL A 51 11.19 15.69 -18.20
C VAL A 51 11.25 14.23 -17.77
N SER A 52 10.19 13.47 -18.03
CA SER A 52 10.06 12.08 -17.62
C SER A 52 9.46 11.25 -18.76
N GLU A 53 9.99 10.04 -18.93
CA GLU A 53 9.54 9.07 -19.93
C GLU A 53 9.28 7.71 -19.26
N TYR A 54 8.46 6.87 -19.89
CA TYR A 54 8.23 5.50 -19.45
C TYR A 54 8.20 4.54 -20.63
N GLY A 55 8.39 3.25 -20.36
CA GLY A 55 8.27 2.23 -21.38
C GLY A 55 8.41 0.82 -20.83
N ILE A 56 8.48 -0.15 -21.75
CA ILE A 56 8.74 -1.55 -21.43
C ILE A 56 10.06 -1.95 -22.08
N ARG A 57 10.96 -2.57 -21.31
CA ARG A 57 12.24 -3.06 -21.80
C ARG A 57 12.53 -4.44 -21.21
N TYR A 58 12.74 -5.44 -22.06
CA TYR A 58 12.96 -6.84 -21.66
C TYR A 58 11.87 -7.40 -20.72
N GLY A 59 10.62 -6.99 -20.92
CA GLY A 59 9.49 -7.39 -20.07
C GLY A 59 9.32 -6.58 -18.78
N PHE A 60 10.26 -5.70 -18.43
CA PHE A 60 10.17 -4.84 -17.25
C PHE A 60 9.65 -3.45 -17.62
N VAL A 61 8.76 -2.92 -16.78
CA VAL A 61 8.30 -1.53 -16.89
C VAL A 61 9.36 -0.61 -16.30
N TRP A 62 9.71 0.45 -17.02
CA TRP A 62 10.68 1.44 -16.56
C TRP A 62 10.11 2.85 -16.68
N MET A 63 10.65 3.76 -15.86
CA MET A 63 10.45 5.19 -15.98
C MET A 63 11.76 5.94 -15.75
N THR A 64 11.89 7.13 -16.34
CA THR A 64 13.05 8.01 -16.18
C THR A 64 12.66 9.38 -15.67
N LEU A 65 13.62 10.07 -15.07
CA LEU A 65 13.58 11.51 -14.85
C LEU A 65 14.88 12.11 -15.37
N THR A 66 14.76 13.07 -16.27
CA THR A 66 15.87 13.84 -16.86
C THR A 66 15.69 15.33 -16.56
N GLY A 67 16.79 16.08 -16.54
CA GLY A 67 16.79 17.53 -16.21
C GLY A 67 17.01 17.87 -14.73
N GLY A 68 17.28 16.88 -13.87
CA GLY A 68 17.80 17.09 -12.51
C GLY A 68 19.32 17.24 -12.47
N ALA A 69 19.89 17.16 -11.26
CA ALA A 69 21.35 17.07 -11.06
C ALA A 69 21.96 15.84 -11.76
N ARG A 70 21.14 14.79 -11.95
CA ARG A 70 21.49 13.57 -12.68
C ARG A 70 20.26 12.87 -13.26
N PRO A 71 20.44 12.05 -14.31
CA PRO A 71 19.37 11.22 -14.82
C PRO A 71 19.04 10.09 -13.82
N VAL A 72 17.75 9.82 -13.64
CA VAL A 72 17.26 8.71 -12.81
C VAL A 72 16.55 7.71 -13.72
N LEU A 73 16.84 6.42 -13.54
CA LEU A 73 16.12 5.31 -14.15
C LEU A 73 15.57 4.42 -13.04
N VAL A 74 14.27 4.14 -13.08
CA VAL A 74 13.60 3.27 -12.11
C VAL A 74 12.84 2.18 -12.85
N TYR A 75 12.94 0.94 -12.36
CA TYR A 75 12.09 -0.15 -12.79
C TYR A 75 10.90 -0.25 -11.85
N ILE A 76 9.69 -0.20 -12.41
CA ILE A 76 8.45 -0.36 -11.64
C ILE A 76 8.14 -1.85 -11.58
N ILE A 77 8.39 -2.43 -10.41
CA ILE A 77 8.07 -3.82 -10.09
C ILE A 77 6.77 -3.88 -9.28
N ARG A 78 6.24 -5.09 -9.09
CA ARG A 78 4.98 -5.35 -8.40
C ARG A 78 4.89 -4.65 -7.03
N GLU A 79 5.94 -4.73 -6.22
CA GLU A 79 6.06 -4.11 -4.90
C GLU A 79 5.88 -2.59 -4.95
N CYS A 80 6.15 -1.99 -6.12
CA CYS A 80 5.99 -0.57 -6.35
C CYS A 80 4.58 -0.16 -6.75
N THR A 81 3.59 -1.05 -6.92
CA THR A 81 2.29 -0.73 -7.57
C THR A 81 1.07 -0.73 -6.64
N ALA A 82 1.29 -0.67 -5.32
CA ALA A 82 0.25 -0.80 -4.29
C ALA A 82 -0.57 -2.11 -4.32
N PHE A 83 -0.24 -3.03 -5.22
CA PHE A 83 -1.04 -4.22 -5.51
C PHE A 83 -1.12 -5.18 -4.32
N HIS A 84 -0.04 -5.36 -3.57
CA HIS A 84 -0.05 -6.13 -2.32
C HIS A 84 -0.91 -5.48 -1.23
N VAL A 85 -0.90 -4.14 -1.21
CA VAL A 85 -1.63 -3.38 -0.20
C VAL A 85 -3.14 -3.44 -0.45
N TRP A 86 -3.57 -3.57 -1.72
CA TRP A 86 -4.95 -3.93 -2.04
C TRP A 86 -5.33 -5.29 -1.45
N GLY A 87 -4.44 -6.29 -1.55
CA GLY A 87 -4.63 -7.59 -0.91
C GLY A 87 -4.82 -7.47 0.60
N ILE A 88 -4.03 -6.63 1.27
CA ILE A 88 -4.17 -6.36 2.70
C ILE A 88 -5.55 -5.74 3.01
N ILE A 89 -5.99 -4.71 2.27
CA ILE A 89 -7.32 -4.11 2.52
C ILE A 89 -8.43 -5.13 2.31
N MET A 90 -8.38 -5.93 1.24
CA MET A 90 -9.37 -6.98 1.00
C MET A 90 -9.38 -8.00 2.15
N GLY A 91 -8.20 -8.40 2.61
CA GLY A 91 -8.00 -9.25 3.77
C GLY A 91 -8.55 -8.69 5.09
N LEU A 92 -8.46 -7.39 5.28
CA LEU A 92 -8.97 -6.74 6.50
C LEU A 92 -10.48 -6.52 6.47
N VAL A 93 -11.04 -6.22 5.29
CA VAL A 93 -12.43 -5.73 5.14
C VAL A 93 -13.42 -6.85 4.81
N LEU A 94 -13.07 -7.76 3.88
CA LEU A 94 -14.00 -8.78 3.41
C LEU A 94 -14.44 -9.79 4.48
N PRO A 95 -13.56 -10.32 5.35
CA PRO A 95 -13.96 -11.32 6.35
C PRO A 95 -14.74 -10.75 7.54
N LEU A 96 -14.88 -9.42 7.67
CA LEU A 96 -15.64 -8.81 8.77
C LEU A 96 -17.09 -9.30 8.79
N LYS A 97 -17.59 -9.71 9.96
CA LYS A 97 -18.99 -10.10 10.12
C LYS A 97 -19.86 -8.87 10.39
N GLY A 98 -21.08 -8.85 9.84
CA GLY A 98 -22.07 -7.80 10.10
C GLY A 98 -22.34 -6.88 8.89
N PRO A 99 -21.33 -6.17 8.35
CA PRO A 99 -21.57 -5.20 7.28
C PRO A 99 -22.07 -5.83 5.98
N VAL A 100 -22.97 -5.11 5.30
CA VAL A 100 -23.44 -5.45 3.94
C VAL A 100 -22.27 -5.43 2.96
N LEU A 101 -22.24 -6.40 2.04
CA LEU A 101 -21.17 -6.54 1.04
C LEU A 101 -20.90 -5.26 0.25
N THR A 102 -21.94 -4.47 -0.04
CA THR A 102 -21.80 -3.19 -0.76
C THR A 102 -20.93 -2.18 -0.01
N ARG A 103 -21.04 -2.10 1.33
CA ARG A 103 -20.19 -1.22 2.16
C ARG A 103 -18.75 -1.72 2.20
N LYS A 104 -18.55 -3.03 2.28
CA LYS A 104 -17.22 -3.65 2.20
C LYS A 104 -16.53 -3.34 0.86
N LEU A 105 -17.24 -3.52 -0.25
CA LEU A 105 -16.71 -3.20 -1.57
C LEU A 105 -16.41 -1.71 -1.73
N LYS A 106 -17.25 -0.82 -1.18
CA LYS A 106 -16.95 0.62 -1.13
C LYS A 106 -15.69 0.92 -0.34
N ALA A 107 -15.49 0.29 0.81
CA ALA A 107 -14.28 0.47 1.63
C ALA A 107 -13.03 -0.03 0.90
N VAL A 108 -13.11 -1.21 0.26
CA VAL A 108 -12.02 -1.76 -0.56
C VAL A 108 -11.68 -0.85 -1.74
N ALA A 109 -12.70 -0.40 -2.49
CA ALA A 109 -12.49 0.49 -3.64
C ALA A 109 -11.89 1.83 -3.20
N PHE A 110 -12.46 2.46 -2.17
CA PHE A 110 -11.97 3.73 -1.64
C PHE A 110 -10.53 3.61 -1.13
N GLY A 111 -10.25 2.64 -0.26
CA GLY A 111 -8.91 2.41 0.27
C GLY A 111 -7.91 2.07 -0.83
N GLY A 112 -8.30 1.19 -1.76
CA GLY A 112 -7.47 0.79 -2.88
C GLY A 112 -7.09 1.96 -3.78
N THR A 113 -8.06 2.78 -4.19
CA THR A 113 -7.81 3.99 -4.99
C THR A 113 -6.92 4.98 -4.23
N PHE A 114 -7.20 5.24 -2.95
CA PHE A 114 -6.41 6.18 -2.16
C PHE A 114 -4.95 5.74 -2.03
N ILE A 115 -4.70 4.46 -1.75
CA ILE A 115 -3.35 3.92 -1.66
C ILE A 115 -2.66 3.94 -3.02
N PHE A 116 -3.37 3.65 -4.10
CA PHE A 116 -2.81 3.75 -5.44
C PHE A 116 -2.33 5.17 -5.75
N VAL A 117 -3.13 6.18 -5.42
CA VAL A 117 -2.75 7.60 -5.56
C VAL A 117 -1.54 7.94 -4.67
N MET A 118 -1.56 7.56 -3.40
CA MET A 118 -0.42 7.75 -2.50
C MET A 118 0.85 7.11 -3.04
N ASN A 119 0.74 5.93 -3.62
CA ASN A 119 1.86 5.20 -4.19
C ASN A 119 2.45 5.89 -5.44
N ILE A 120 1.62 6.50 -6.30
CA ILE A 120 2.10 7.39 -7.36
C ILE A 120 2.93 8.52 -6.76
N THR A 121 2.40 9.23 -5.75
CA THR A 121 3.13 10.34 -5.12
C THR A 121 4.41 9.88 -4.43
N ARG A 122 4.42 8.70 -3.82
CA ARG A 122 5.61 8.08 -3.21
C ARG A 122 6.70 7.88 -4.25
N ILE A 123 6.36 7.33 -5.42
CA ILE A 123 7.32 7.13 -6.52
C ILE A 123 7.83 8.47 -7.01
N MET A 124 6.93 9.42 -7.29
CA MET A 124 7.31 10.76 -7.76
C MET A 124 8.29 11.44 -6.80
N VAL A 125 7.98 11.45 -5.50
CA VAL A 125 8.85 12.02 -4.46
C VAL A 125 10.19 11.29 -4.43
N THR A 126 10.20 9.96 -4.45
CA THR A 126 11.45 9.19 -4.44
C THR A 126 12.33 9.53 -5.65
N VAL A 127 11.76 9.55 -6.85
CA VAL A 127 12.44 9.87 -8.10
C VAL A 127 12.94 11.31 -8.10
N TYR A 128 12.12 12.26 -7.65
CA TYR A 128 12.48 13.66 -7.53
C TYR A 128 13.64 13.89 -6.56
N LEU A 129 13.55 13.37 -5.33
CA LEU A 129 14.60 13.52 -4.33
C LEU A 129 15.92 12.90 -4.79
N THR A 130 15.84 11.78 -5.52
CA THR A 130 17.02 11.14 -6.13
C THR A 130 17.61 11.99 -7.25
N GLY A 131 16.78 12.51 -8.16
CA GLY A 131 17.24 13.29 -9.31
C GLY A 131 17.84 14.64 -8.96
N TYR A 132 17.46 15.22 -7.82
CA TYR A 132 17.93 16.53 -7.34
C TYR A 132 18.87 16.48 -6.15
N ASP A 133 19.29 15.30 -5.70
CA ASP A 133 20.19 15.11 -4.55
C ASP A 133 19.75 15.91 -3.31
N VAL A 134 18.49 15.71 -2.91
CA VAL A 134 17.88 16.49 -1.84
C VAL A 134 18.36 16.05 -0.45
N PRO A 135 18.78 16.97 0.43
CA PRO A 135 19.13 16.66 1.82
C PRO A 135 18.01 15.96 2.62
N PRO A 136 18.33 15.19 3.68
CA PRO A 136 19.65 15.02 4.30
C PRO A 136 20.49 13.91 3.65
N PHE A 137 19.90 13.05 2.82
CA PHE A 137 20.59 11.87 2.32
C PHE A 137 21.78 12.24 1.43
N SER A 138 21.68 13.30 0.63
CA SER A 138 22.83 13.83 -0.13
C SER A 138 23.94 14.44 0.74
N TRP A 139 23.69 14.76 2.01
CA TRP A 139 24.75 15.20 2.94
C TRP A 139 25.56 14.02 3.48
N PHE A 140 24.94 12.84 3.61
CA PHE A 140 25.57 11.66 4.18
C PHE A 140 26.09 10.67 3.13
N PHE A 141 25.48 10.66 1.94
CA PHE A 141 25.83 9.75 0.85
C PHE A 141 26.36 10.56 -0.34
N THR A 142 27.59 10.28 -0.77
CA THR A 142 28.23 10.94 -1.93
C THR A 142 27.48 10.68 -3.24
N ASN A 143 26.78 9.55 -3.35
CA ASN A 143 25.96 9.17 -4.51
C ASN A 143 24.69 8.46 -4.00
N PRO A 144 23.69 9.18 -3.48
CA PRO A 144 22.48 8.53 -2.99
C PRO A 144 21.80 7.81 -4.17
N THR A 145 21.11 6.71 -3.98
CA THR A 145 20.41 6.02 -5.08
C THR A 145 18.91 6.12 -4.87
N VAL A 146 18.14 5.62 -5.83
CA VAL A 146 16.69 5.46 -5.68
C VAL A 146 16.37 4.73 -4.37
N GLU A 147 17.13 3.68 -4.06
CA GLU A 147 16.98 2.89 -2.83
C GLU A 147 17.24 3.71 -1.55
N THR A 148 18.18 4.67 -1.59
CA THR A 148 18.48 5.55 -0.45
C THR A 148 17.25 6.36 -0.03
N TYR A 149 16.49 6.88 -1.00
CA TYR A 149 15.25 7.62 -0.73
C TYR A 149 14.02 6.72 -0.62
N HIS A 150 14.03 5.56 -1.27
CA HIS A 150 12.88 4.67 -1.35
C HIS A 150 12.42 4.20 0.03
N TYR A 151 13.31 3.68 0.87
CA TYR A 151 12.90 3.10 2.16
C TYR A 151 12.29 4.14 3.12
N PRO A 152 12.89 5.31 3.37
CA PRO A 152 12.32 6.32 4.27
C PRO A 152 11.00 6.89 3.75
N VAL A 153 10.92 7.16 2.45
CA VAL A 153 9.69 7.67 1.82
C VAL A 153 8.60 6.60 1.88
N SER A 154 8.92 5.35 1.53
CA SER A 154 7.98 4.23 1.62
C SER A 154 7.52 3.96 3.04
N PHE A 155 8.39 4.14 4.05
CA PHE A 155 8.00 4.01 5.45
C PHE A 155 7.00 5.09 5.86
N ALA A 156 7.26 6.36 5.51
CA ALA A 156 6.34 7.46 5.81
C ALA A 156 4.98 7.24 5.16
N TYR A 157 4.96 6.95 3.85
CA TYR A 157 3.73 6.64 3.13
C TYR A 157 3.05 5.35 3.61
N GLY A 158 3.83 4.35 4.00
CA GLY A 158 3.33 3.06 4.47
C GLY A 158 2.70 3.15 5.85
N VAL A 159 3.32 3.81 6.82
CA VAL A 159 2.75 3.92 8.18
C VAL A 159 1.65 4.97 8.23
N VAL A 160 1.97 6.20 7.81
CA VAL A 160 1.04 7.33 7.92
C VAL A 160 -0.10 7.16 6.92
N GLY A 161 0.21 6.79 5.68
CA GLY A 161 -0.80 6.61 4.65
C GLY A 161 -1.81 5.51 4.99
N ILE A 162 -1.35 4.36 5.49
CA ILE A 162 -2.25 3.27 5.90
C ILE A 162 -3.08 3.68 7.12
N ALA A 163 -2.47 4.33 8.12
CA ALA A 163 -3.21 4.82 9.28
C ALA A 163 -4.33 5.79 8.87
N VAL A 164 -4.05 6.73 7.97
CA VAL A 164 -5.05 7.65 7.41
C VAL A 164 -6.13 6.90 6.65
N VAL A 165 -5.78 5.95 5.79
CA VAL A 165 -6.76 5.16 5.03
C VAL A 165 -7.68 4.36 5.95
N VAL A 166 -7.11 3.66 6.93
CA VAL A 166 -7.89 2.88 7.91
C VAL A 166 -8.79 3.80 8.72
N TYR A 167 -8.28 4.94 9.18
CA TYR A 167 -9.07 5.96 9.89
C TYR A 167 -10.24 6.47 9.04
N LEU A 168 -10.00 6.85 7.79
CA LEU A 168 -11.04 7.36 6.89
C LEU A 168 -12.08 6.28 6.54
N ILE A 169 -11.65 5.04 6.33
CA ILE A 169 -12.58 3.92 6.13
C ILE A 169 -13.44 3.74 7.38
N ASN A 170 -12.83 3.73 8.57
CA ASN A 170 -13.52 3.58 9.83
C ASN A 170 -14.55 4.69 10.04
N GLU A 171 -14.16 5.95 9.89
CA GLU A 171 -15.01 7.10 10.18
C GLU A 171 -16.17 7.24 9.19
N TYR A 172 -15.93 7.00 7.89
CA TYR A 172 -16.88 7.40 6.85
C TYR A 172 -17.57 6.24 6.12
N ILE A 173 -17.07 5.01 6.20
CA ILE A 173 -17.54 3.91 5.34
C ILE A 173 -17.92 2.67 6.15
N LEU A 174 -17.02 2.22 7.01
CA LEU A 174 -17.07 0.94 7.69
C LEU A 174 -16.54 1.03 9.14
N PRO A 175 -17.27 1.68 10.07
CA PRO A 175 -16.88 1.79 11.48
C PRO A 175 -16.66 0.43 12.16
N GLU A 176 -17.31 -0.61 11.65
CA GLU A 176 -17.17 -1.98 12.16
C GLU A 176 -15.74 -2.52 11.99
N LEU A 177 -14.93 -1.94 11.08
CA LEU A 177 -13.51 -2.27 10.96
C LEU A 177 -12.74 -1.85 12.22
N GLY A 178 -12.91 -0.62 12.71
CA GLY A 178 -12.25 -0.14 13.92
C GLY A 178 -12.73 -0.89 15.15
N ASP A 179 -14.05 -1.09 15.28
CA ASP A 179 -14.62 -1.89 16.37
C ASP A 179 -14.02 -3.29 16.42
N PHE A 180 -13.86 -3.93 15.26
CA PHE A 180 -13.25 -5.25 15.18
C PHE A 180 -11.77 -5.25 15.56
N LEU A 181 -10.99 -4.31 15.03
CA LEU A 181 -9.56 -4.22 15.30
C LEU A 181 -9.24 -3.92 16.76
N ILE A 182 -10.10 -3.17 17.46
CA ILE A 182 -9.96 -2.88 18.89
C ILE A 182 -10.23 -4.14 19.74
N VAL A 183 -11.27 -4.91 19.38
CA VAL A 183 -11.70 -6.08 20.18
C VAL A 183 -10.86 -7.33 19.89
N MET A 184 -10.28 -7.45 18.70
CA MET A 184 -9.57 -8.65 18.24
C MET A 184 -8.44 -9.12 19.19
N PRO A 185 -7.55 -8.26 19.73
CA PRO A 185 -6.49 -8.70 20.64
C PRO A 185 -7.03 -9.34 21.92
N ASP A 186 -8.05 -8.73 22.52
CA ASP A 186 -8.68 -9.24 23.74
C ASP A 186 -9.43 -10.56 23.47
N ALA A 187 -10.12 -10.66 22.33
CA ALA A 187 -10.77 -11.89 21.89
C ALA A 187 -9.77 -13.03 21.66
N LEU A 188 -8.60 -12.74 21.09
CA LEU A 188 -7.53 -13.73 20.92
C LEU A 188 -7.04 -14.24 22.28
N ILE A 189 -6.75 -13.34 23.22
CA ILE A 189 -6.29 -13.71 24.57
C ILE A 189 -7.35 -14.54 25.31
N PHE A 190 -8.62 -14.15 25.22
CA PHE A 190 -9.74 -14.85 25.83
C PHE A 190 -9.87 -16.28 25.30
N ASN A 191 -9.90 -16.44 23.97
CA ASN A 191 -10.02 -17.75 23.33
C ASN A 191 -8.81 -18.67 23.64
N LEU A 192 -7.59 -18.13 23.66
CA LEU A 192 -6.38 -18.90 24.00
C LEU A 192 -6.39 -19.40 25.45
N LYS A 193 -6.93 -18.62 26.39
CA LYS A 193 -7.08 -19.05 27.80
C LYS A 193 -8.11 -20.17 27.93
N ASN A 194 -9.20 -20.11 27.18
CA ASN A 194 -10.25 -21.12 27.22
C ASN A 194 -9.84 -22.45 26.57
N LEU A 195 -8.93 -22.43 25.58
CA LEU A 195 -8.35 -23.64 24.98
C LEU A 195 -7.39 -24.40 25.91
N ARG A 196 -6.87 -23.73 26.94
CA ARG A 196 -5.93 -24.31 27.93
C ARG A 196 -6.63 -24.91 29.15
N LYS A 197 -7.94 -24.72 29.29
CA LYS A 197 -8.77 -25.35 30.33
C LYS A 197 -9.40 -26.62 29.79
#